data_AF-W6TIT4-F1
#
_entry.id   AF-W6TIT4-F1
#
_cell.length_a   1.000
_cell.length_b   1.000
_cell.length_c   1.000
_cell.angle_alpha   90.00
_cell.angle_beta   90.00
_cell.angle_gamma   90.00
#
_symmetry.space_group_name_H-M   'P 1'
#
loop_
_entity.id
_entity.type
_entity.pdbx_description
1 polymer ?
#
loop_
_entity_poly.entity_id
_entity_poly.type
_entity_poly.pdbx_seq_one_letter_code
_entity_poly.pdbx_strand_id
1 'polypeptide(L)'
;MISGLNPTLRLFKEHRILYSNMERGLKPLLEVDNFINKYIQNKEGLEIYDKIVGKAAAVIIYNIGLQNVQAGVISQPAKDFLESRGIRVSFKKAGRKDK
;
A
#
# COMPACT_ATOMS: atom_id res chain seq x y z
N MET A 1 -22.05 1.95 8.87
CA MET A 1 -21.43 1.02 7.89
C MET A 1 -21.61 1.62 6.51
N ILE A 2 -20.54 2.02 5.82
CA ILE A 2 -20.63 2.47 4.42
C ILE A 2 -20.34 1.25 3.55
N SER A 3 -21.37 0.45 3.27
CA SER A 3 -21.32 -0.68 2.35
C SER A 3 -21.60 -0.18 0.93
N GLY A 4 -20.56 -0.10 0.09
CA GLY A 4 -20.73 0.21 -1.32
C GLY A 4 -19.45 0.60 -2.06
N LEU A 5 -18.44 1.14 -1.36
CA LEU A 5 -17.17 1.52 -1.97
C LEU A 5 -16.10 0.51 -1.58
N ASN A 6 -15.47 -0.13 -2.57
CA ASN A 6 -14.28 -0.96 -2.41
C ASN A 6 -13.06 -0.12 -2.80
N PRO A 7 -12.39 0.57 -1.86
CA PRO A 7 -11.27 1.44 -2.15
C PRO A 7 -10.13 0.61 -2.73
N THR A 8 -9.46 1.19 -3.72
CA THR A 8 -8.26 0.61 -4.30
C THR A 8 -7.07 0.82 -3.38
N LEU A 9 -7.08 1.88 -2.57
CA LEU A 9 -6.03 2.19 -1.63
C LEU A 9 -6.60 2.73 -0.30
N ARG A 10 -5.96 2.36 0.82
CA ARG A 10 -6.21 2.95 2.15
C ARG A 10 -4.91 3.12 2.92
N LEU A 11 -4.75 4.25 3.60
CA LEU A 11 -3.78 4.44 4.67
C LEU A 11 -4.50 4.37 6.01
N PHE A 12 -3.96 3.62 6.96
CA PHE A 12 -4.56 3.49 8.29
C PHE A 12 -3.49 3.43 9.38
N LYS A 13 -3.91 3.78 10.60
CA LYS A 13 -3.13 3.68 11.83
C LYS A 13 -4.05 3.14 12.91
N GLU A 14 -3.63 2.08 13.61
CA GLU A 14 -4.39 1.50 14.73
C GLU A 14 -5.88 1.26 14.39
N HIS A 15 -6.14 0.65 13.23
CA HIS A 15 -7.48 0.36 12.70
C HIS A 15 -8.33 1.57 12.27
N ARG A 16 -7.79 2.80 12.34
CA ARG A 16 -8.45 4.01 11.84
C ARG A 16 -7.99 4.33 10.43
N ILE A 17 -8.92 4.52 9.51
CA ILE A 17 -8.63 4.99 8.15
C ILE A 17 -8.28 6.48 8.24
N LEU A 18 -7.07 6.83 7.80
CA LEU A 18 -6.59 8.21 7.72
C LEU A 18 -6.80 8.79 6.31
N TYR A 19 -6.69 7.93 5.29
CA TYR A 19 -6.87 8.30 3.89
C TYR A 19 -7.40 7.10 3.10
N SER A 20 -8.24 7.36 2.08
CA SER A 20 -8.70 6.33 1.15
C SER A 20 -8.91 6.91 -0.23
N ASN A 21 -8.61 6.11 -1.26
CA ASN A 21 -8.78 6.50 -2.66
C ASN A 21 -9.37 5.32 -3.46
N MET A 22 -10.11 5.63 -4.53
CA MET A 22 -10.76 4.68 -5.43
C MET A 22 -10.19 4.66 -6.85
N GLU A 23 -9.30 5.60 -7.18
CA GLU A 23 -8.62 5.68 -8.47
C GLU A 23 -7.66 4.49 -8.67
N ARG A 24 -7.25 4.28 -9.92
CA ARG A 24 -6.39 3.16 -10.32
C ARG A 24 -4.98 3.66 -10.68
N GLY A 25 -4.05 2.72 -10.78
CA GLY A 25 -2.66 3.02 -11.14
C GLY A 25 -1.88 3.54 -9.94
N LEU A 26 -0.80 4.29 -10.21
CA LEU A 26 0.16 4.72 -9.17
C LEU A 26 -0.19 6.07 -8.52
N LYS A 27 -1.07 6.87 -9.15
CA LYS A 27 -1.45 8.21 -8.67
C LYS A 27 -1.93 8.20 -7.21
N PRO A 28 -2.77 7.25 -6.76
CA PRO A 28 -3.16 7.16 -5.34
C PRO A 28 -1.99 7.07 -4.36
N LEU A 29 -0.90 6.38 -4.71
CA LEU A 29 0.28 6.26 -3.84
C LEU A 29 1.04 7.59 -3.72
N LEU A 30 1.12 8.36 -4.80
CA LEU A 30 1.73 9.69 -4.79
C LEU A 30 0.90 10.67 -3.95
N GLU A 31 -0.43 10.57 -4.02
CA GLU A 31 -1.32 11.37 -3.18
C GLU A 31 -1.21 11.00 -1.69
N VAL A 32 -1.02 9.71 -1.38
CA VAL A 32 -0.73 9.26 0.00
C VAL A 32 0.57 9.84 0.50
N ASP A 33 1.63 9.84 -0.31
CA ASP A 33 2.91 10.42 0.08
C ASP A 33 2.75 11.92 0.42
N ASN A 34 2.06 12.66 -0.46
CA ASN A 34 1.73 14.06 -0.23
C ASN A 34 0.90 14.26 1.06
N PHE A 35 -0.09 13.41 1.30
CA PHE A 35 -0.92 13.45 2.50
C PHE A 35 -0.09 13.21 3.77
N ILE A 36 0.77 12.18 3.77
CA ILE A 36 1.65 11.85 4.89
C ILE A 36 2.58 13.01 5.18
N ASN A 37 3.27 13.54 4.17
CA ASN A 37 4.24 14.62 4.36
C ASN A 37 3.58 15.92 4.82
N LYS A 38 2.31 16.14 4.49
CA LYS A 38 1.57 17.34 4.91
C LYS A 38 0.96 17.25 6.31
N TYR A 39 0.48 16.07 6.71
CA TYR A 39 -0.39 15.94 7.89
C TYR A 39 0.12 14.97 8.96
N ILE A 40 1.09 14.10 8.66
CA ILE A 40 1.52 13.04 9.57
C ILE A 40 2.94 13.30 10.05
N GLN A 41 3.08 13.59 11.35
CA GLN A 41 4.37 13.84 11.99
C GLN A 41 5.16 12.56 12.30
N ASN A 42 4.47 11.47 12.66
CA ASN A 42 5.09 10.18 12.96
C ASN A 42 4.48 9.06 12.11
N LYS A 43 5.32 8.43 11.28
CA LYS A 43 4.96 7.32 10.38
C LYS A 43 4.90 5.96 11.09
N GLU A 44 5.35 5.86 12.34
CA GLU A 44 5.29 4.63 13.12
C GLU A 44 3.83 4.15 13.26
N GLY A 45 3.65 2.84 13.06
CA GLY A 45 2.35 2.19 13.08
C GLY A 45 1.46 2.50 11.86
N LEU A 46 1.95 3.24 10.86
CA LEU A 46 1.23 3.38 9.59
C LEU A 46 1.25 2.08 8.80
N GLU A 47 0.12 1.79 8.19
CA GLU A 47 -0.07 0.66 7.31
C GLU A 47 -0.81 1.13 6.05
N ILE A 48 -0.44 0.52 4.91
CA ILE A 48 -1.13 0.77 3.65
C ILE A 48 -1.78 -0.50 3.15
N TYR A 49 -3.01 -0.37 2.68
CA TYR A 49 -3.66 -1.37 1.85
C TYR A 49 -3.66 -0.86 0.41
N ASP A 50 -3.22 -1.70 -0.52
CA ASP A 50 -3.38 -1.48 -1.96
C ASP A 50 -3.98 -2.73 -2.60
N LYS A 51 -4.99 -2.55 -3.44
CA LYS A 51 -5.66 -3.65 -4.13
C LYS A 51 -4.70 -4.43 -5.04
N ILE A 52 -3.75 -3.78 -5.71
CA ILE A 52 -2.82 -4.43 -6.64
C ILE A 52 -1.40 -3.85 -6.47
N VAL A 53 -0.49 -4.66 -5.93
CA VAL A 53 0.92 -4.28 -5.73
C VAL A 53 1.82 -4.92 -6.79
N GLY A 54 2.12 -4.13 -7.82
CA GLY A 54 3.19 -4.40 -8.79
C GLY A 54 4.56 -3.87 -8.33
N LYS A 55 5.62 -4.16 -9.08
CA LYS A 55 6.99 -3.73 -8.72
C LYS A 55 7.12 -2.20 -8.60
N ALA A 56 6.48 -1.44 -9.50
CA ALA A 56 6.50 0.03 -9.44
C ALA A 56 5.83 0.56 -8.17
N ALA A 57 4.65 0.03 -7.82
CA ALA A 57 3.96 0.37 -6.57
C ALA A 57 4.83 0.06 -5.34
N ALA A 58 5.50 -1.10 -5.33
CA ALA A 58 6.40 -1.49 -4.24
C ALA A 58 7.59 -0.51 -4.07
N VAL A 59 8.16 0.00 -5.16
CA VAL A 59 9.22 1.02 -5.09
C VAL A 59 8.70 2.31 -4.45
N ILE A 60 7.51 2.77 -4.86
CA ILE A 60 6.90 3.97 -4.29
C ILE A 60 6.62 3.76 -2.79
N ILE A 61 6.00 2.64 -2.41
CA ILE A 61 5.68 2.30 -1.02
C ILE A 61 6.95 2.31 -0.15
N TYR A 62 8.04 1.72 -0.65
CA TYR A 62 9.34 1.75 0.05
C TYR A 62 9.84 3.18 0.23
N ASN A 63 9.76 4.03 -0.80
CA ASN A 63 10.22 5.42 -0.72
C ASN A 63 9.37 6.29 0.22
N ILE A 64 8.07 6.00 0.36
CA ILE A 64 7.20 6.66 1.36
C ILE A 64 7.69 6.37 2.79
N GLY A 65 8.39 5.24 3.00
CA GLY A 65 8.93 4.83 4.29
C GLY A 65 7.92 4.08 5.16
N LEU A 66 7.00 3.33 4.55
CA LEU A 66 6.02 2.51 5.26
C LEU A 66 6.62 1.14 5.61
N GLN A 67 6.32 0.65 6.82
CA GLN A 67 6.86 -0.62 7.31
C GLN A 67 5.93 -1.81 7.09
N ASN A 68 4.66 -1.55 6.80
CA ASN A 68 3.62 -2.57 6.72
C ASN A 68 2.75 -2.35 5.48
N VAL A 69 2.60 -3.39 4.68
CA VAL A 69 1.83 -3.37 3.42
C VAL A 69 0.86 -4.54 3.41
N GLN A 70 -0.39 -4.22 3.12
CA GLN A 70 -1.44 -5.20 2.88
C GLN A 70 -1.84 -5.14 1.41
N ALA A 71 -1.72 -6.24 0.68
CA ALA A 71 -2.06 -6.30 -0.73
C ALA A 71 -3.32 -7.14 -0.98
N GLY A 72 -4.21 -6.66 -1.86
CA GLY A 72 -5.24 -7.54 -2.43
C GLY A 72 -4.57 -8.62 -3.29
N VAL A 73 -3.86 -8.18 -4.32
CA VAL A 73 -3.02 -9.02 -5.19
C VAL A 73 -1.61 -8.46 -5.21
N ILE A 74 -0.58 -9.30 -5.07
CA ILE A 74 0.82 -8.89 -5.18
C ILE A 74 1.57 -9.73 -6.20
N SER A 75 2.42 -9.10 -7.01
CA SER A 75 3.35 -9.83 -7.90
C SER A 75 4.57 -10.35 -7.12
N GLN A 76 5.12 -11.50 -7.51
CA GLN A 76 6.33 -12.04 -6.85
C GLN A 76 7.49 -11.04 -6.80
N PRO A 77 7.86 -10.32 -7.89
CA PRO A 77 8.97 -9.36 -7.83
C PRO A 77 8.73 -8.18 -6.88
N ALA A 78 7.47 -7.84 -6.62
CA ALA A 78 7.09 -6.79 -5.67
C ALA A 78 7.19 -7.29 -4.22
N LYS A 79 6.71 -8.52 -3.95
CA LYS A 79 6.87 -9.17 -2.65
C LYS A 79 8.34 -9.26 -2.26
N ASP A 80 9.17 -9.83 -3.13
CA ASP A 80 10.60 -9.99 -2.90
C ASP A 80 11.30 -8.64 -2.66
N PHE A 81 10.89 -7.59 -3.37
CA PHE A 81 11.44 -6.25 -3.20
C PHE A 81 11.22 -5.68 -1.80
N LEU A 82 9.99 -5.78 -1.30
CA LEU A 82 9.55 -5.22 -0.04
C LEU A 82 10.16 -6.01 1.12
N GLU A 83 10.04 -7.34 1.08
CA GLU A 83 10.52 -8.21 2.15
C GLU A 83 12.06 -8.16 2.28
N SER A 84 12.80 -8.13 1.17
CA SER A 84 14.27 -7.95 1.21
C SER A 84 14.73 -6.61 1.79
N ARG A 85 13.81 -5.65 1.98
CA ARG A 85 14.05 -4.33 2.59
C ARG A 85 13.41 -4.21 3.98
N GLY A 86 12.99 -5.32 4.57
CA GLY A 86 12.42 -5.35 5.93
C GLY A 86 10.98 -4.84 6.02
N ILE A 87 10.29 -4.63 4.88
CA ILE A 87 8.86 -4.27 4.89
C ILE A 87 8.04 -5.55 5.09
N ARG A 88 7.15 -5.52 6.09
CA ARG A 88 6.20 -6.61 6.34
C ARG A 88 5.08 -6.57 5.30
N VAL A 89 4.86 -7.69 4.62
CA VAL A 89 3.85 -7.81 3.57
C VAL A 89 2.84 -8.89 3.97
N SER A 90 1.56 -8.53 3.94
CA SER A 90 0.45 -9.48 3.93
C SER A 90 -0.31 -9.37 2.62
N PHE A 91 -0.90 -10.45 2.13
CA PHE A 91 -1.64 -10.41 0.87
C PHE A 91 -2.75 -11.47 0.81
N LYS A 92 -3.80 -11.20 0.01
CA LYS A 92 -4.85 -12.19 -0.25
C LYS A 92 -4.47 -13.18 -1.35
N LYS A 93 -3.83 -12.70 -2.43
CA LYS A 93 -3.39 -13.54 -3.55
C LYS A 93 -2.00 -13.11 -4.05
N ALA A 94 -1.12 -14.08 -4.28
CA ALA A 94 0.10 -13.88 -5.04
C ALA A 94 -0.18 -14.15 -6.54
N GLY A 95 0.22 -13.23 -7.41
CA GLY A 95 0.18 -13.43 -8.85
C GLY A 95 1.46 -14.14 -9.32
N ARG A 96 1.31 -15.27 -10.02
CA ARG A 96 2.40 -15.85 -10.82
C ARG A 96 2.61 -15.02 -12.08
N LYS A 97 3.88 -14.87 -12.50
CA LYS A 97 4.19 -14.61 -13.90
C LYS A 97 3.89 -15.91 -14.63
N ASP A 98 2.73 -16.00 -15.27
CA ASP A 98 2.61 -16.90 -16.42
C ASP A 98 3.47 -16.24 -17.51
N LYS A 99 4.65 -16.84 -17.72
CA LYS A 99 5.49 -16.57 -18.89
C LYS A 99 4.90 -17.34 -20.06
#